data_AF-A0A8T6TSV0-F1
#
_entry.id   AF-A0A8T6TSV0-F1
#
_cell.length_a   1.000
_cell.length_b   1.000
_cell.length_c   1.000
_cell.angle_alpha   90.00
_cell.angle_beta   90.00
_cell.angle_gamma   90.00
#
_symmetry.space_group_name_H-M   'P 1'
#
loop_
_entity.id
_entity.type
_entity.pdbx_description
1 polymer ?
#
loop_
_entity_poly.entity_id
_entity_poly.type
_entity_poly.pdbx_seq_one_letter_code
_entity_poly.pdbx_strand_id
1 'polypeptide(L)'
;MADETAPPAVDDDIRQRVLDSVIKGLDWYAETQNVDGSWSASVGVTGFIVICFTGAGYDHTNGTVQRALGHLRNFYNDDTGILADTFPNYETAISLIAMAGAGDPEDADKLEKMAGYLRQLQFSDDSEYNKTEPWYQGGWPNYAG
;
A
#
# COMPACT_ATOMS: atom_id res chain seq x y z
N MET A 1 -17.54 37.37 -7.36
CA MET A 1 -17.85 36.74 -6.06
C MET A 1 -16.82 35.64 -5.87
N ALA A 2 -16.15 35.59 -4.72
CA ALA A 2 -15.23 34.51 -4.42
C ALA A 2 -16.01 33.19 -4.37
N ASP A 3 -15.43 32.11 -4.90
CA ASP A 3 -16.02 30.78 -4.88
C ASP A 3 -16.07 30.28 -3.43
N GLU A 4 -17.26 30.31 -2.81
CA GLU A 4 -17.51 29.87 -1.43
C GLU A 4 -17.30 28.36 -1.21
N THR A 5 -16.98 27.60 -2.26
CA THR A 5 -16.67 26.16 -2.16
C THR A 5 -15.18 25.88 -1.94
N ALA A 6 -14.31 26.89 -2.05
CA ALA A 6 -12.89 26.71 -1.81
C ALA A 6 -12.59 26.53 -0.31
N PRO A 7 -11.85 25.49 0.10
CA PRO A 7 -11.44 25.33 1.48
C PRO A 7 -10.61 26.56 1.94
N PRO A 8 -10.70 26.94 3.22
CA PRO A 8 -9.96 28.09 3.73
C PRO A 8 -8.45 27.88 3.53
N ALA A 9 -7.76 28.95 3.15
CA ALA A 9 -6.31 28.93 3.03
C ALA A 9 -5.69 28.50 4.37
N VAL A 10 -4.90 27.43 4.36
CA VAL A 10 -4.14 26.97 5.52
C VAL A 10 -2.92 27.89 5.69
N ASP A 11 -2.74 28.39 6.91
CA ASP A 11 -1.60 29.21 7.33
C ASP A 11 -0.26 28.50 7.01
N ASP A 12 0.70 29.26 6.50
CA ASP A 12 2.00 28.73 6.07
C ASP A 12 2.82 28.18 7.24
N ASP A 13 2.70 28.74 8.46
CA ASP A 13 3.32 28.18 9.68
C ASP A 13 2.73 26.81 10.01
N ILE A 14 1.40 26.69 9.93
CA ILE A 14 0.72 25.41 10.19
C ILE A 14 1.16 24.38 9.16
N ARG A 15 1.22 24.75 7.87
CA ARG A 15 1.70 23.87 6.81
C ARG A 15 3.13 23.40 7.08
N GLN A 16 4.03 24.31 7.43
CA GLN A 16 5.42 23.97 7.69
C GLN A 16 5.57 23.01 8.88
N ARG A 17 4.87 23.27 9.99
CA ARG A 17 4.92 22.41 11.18
C ARG A 17 4.36 21.00 10.94
N VAL A 18 3.37 20.88 10.04
CA VAL A 18 2.87 19.58 9.61
C VAL A 18 3.93 18.84 8.80
N LEU A 19 4.59 19.51 7.85
CA LEU A 19 5.69 18.91 7.06
C LEU A 19 6.84 18.46 7.95
N ASP A 20 7.26 19.29 8.91
CA ASP A 20 8.32 18.95 9.87
C ASP A 20 7.95 17.70 10.70
N SER A 21 6.67 17.56 11.06
CA SER A 21 6.18 16.38 11.80
C SER A 21 6.19 15.12 10.93
N VAL A 22 5.84 15.23 9.65
CA VAL A 22 5.90 14.12 8.70
C VAL A 22 7.35 13.66 8.50
N ILE A 23 8.27 14.60 8.25
CA ILE A 23 9.70 14.33 8.06
C ILE A 23 10.26 13.61 9.28
N LYS A 24 9.99 14.11 10.49
CA LYS A 24 10.43 13.47 11.73
C LYS A 24 9.92 12.02 11.87
N GLY A 25 8.70 11.74 11.41
CA GLY A 25 8.15 10.38 11.40
C GLY A 25 8.88 9.48 10.41
N LEU A 26 9.14 9.97 9.19
CA LEU A 26 9.85 9.21 8.15
C LEU A 26 11.30 8.93 8.55
N ASP A 27 11.99 9.89 9.16
CA ASP A 27 13.34 9.72 9.68
C ASP A 27 13.38 8.61 10.74
N TRP A 28 12.42 8.63 11.68
CA TRP A 28 12.31 7.58 12.68
C TRP A 28 12.09 6.20 12.04
N TYR A 29 11.23 6.10 11.03
CA TYR A 29 11.03 4.83 10.32
C TYR A 29 12.30 4.36 9.60
N ALA A 30 13.02 5.28 8.93
CA ALA A 30 14.28 4.95 8.26
C ALA A 30 15.35 4.46 9.24
N GLU A 31 15.46 5.07 10.43
CA GLU A 31 16.43 4.71 11.47
C GLU A 31 16.08 3.40 12.20
N THR A 32 14.80 3.04 12.26
CA THR A 32 14.31 1.87 13.00
C THR A 32 13.92 0.69 12.13
N GLN A 33 14.18 0.77 10.81
CA GLN A 33 13.94 -0.33 9.89
C GLN A 33 14.81 -1.55 10.27
N ASN A 34 14.21 -2.74 10.26
CA ASN A 34 14.94 -3.97 10.50
C ASN A 34 15.96 -4.26 9.39
N VAL A 35 16.93 -5.13 9.69
CA VAL A 35 17.97 -5.56 8.74
C VAL A 35 17.38 -6.20 7.48
N ASP A 36 16.24 -6.89 7.62
CA ASP A 36 15.52 -7.53 6.51
C ASP A 36 14.66 -6.56 5.68
N GLY A 37 14.64 -5.27 6.02
CA GLY A 37 13.85 -4.24 5.35
C GLY A 37 12.43 -4.06 5.90
N SER A 38 12.00 -4.89 6.85
CA SER A 38 10.66 -4.80 7.42
C SER A 38 10.53 -3.76 8.53
N TRP A 39 9.28 -3.47 8.88
CA TRP A 39 8.93 -3.06 10.23
C TRP A 39 8.03 -4.12 10.86
N SER A 40 8.32 -4.46 12.12
CA SER A 40 7.60 -5.49 12.88
C SER A 40 7.55 -6.88 12.22
N ALA A 41 8.43 -7.17 11.26
CA ALA A 41 8.40 -8.40 10.44
C ALA A 41 7.03 -8.66 9.78
N SER A 42 6.31 -7.59 9.43
CA SER A 42 4.94 -7.67 8.90
C SER A 42 4.84 -7.05 7.50
N VAL A 43 4.22 -7.78 6.58
CA VAL A 43 3.88 -7.32 5.23
C VAL A 43 2.98 -6.10 5.30
N GLY A 44 1.87 -6.17 6.05
CA GLY A 44 0.91 -5.08 6.18
C GLY A 44 1.53 -3.79 6.76
N VAL A 45 2.32 -3.90 7.84
CA VAL A 45 2.99 -2.74 8.45
C VAL A 45 4.02 -2.15 7.48
N THR A 46 4.82 -3.00 6.85
CA THR A 46 5.87 -2.58 5.92
C THR A 46 5.29 -1.88 4.70
N GLY A 47 4.25 -2.44 4.08
CA GLY A 47 3.56 -1.82 2.95
C GLY A 47 2.96 -0.46 3.30
N PHE A 48 2.31 -0.33 4.47
CA PHE A 48 1.77 0.95 4.92
C PHE A 48 2.85 2.03 5.08
N ILE A 49 4.01 1.67 5.62
CA ILE A 49 5.11 2.62 5.78
C ILE A 49 5.67 3.04 4.41
N VAL A 50 5.78 2.12 3.44
CA VAL A 50 6.15 2.46 2.05
C VAL A 50 5.14 3.43 1.42
N ILE A 51 3.84 3.28 1.69
CA ILE A 51 2.82 4.25 1.26
C ILE A 51 3.11 5.65 1.85
N CYS A 52 3.52 5.74 3.11
CA CYS A 52 3.91 7.01 3.72
C CYS A 52 5.13 7.65 3.04
N PHE A 53 6.17 6.86 2.73
CA PHE A 53 7.35 7.34 2.02
C PHE A 53 7.01 7.84 0.60
N THR A 54 6.23 7.06 -0.14
CA THR A 54 5.81 7.41 -1.51
C THR A 54 4.88 8.62 -1.54
N GLY A 55 3.99 8.76 -0.56
CA GLY A 55 3.18 9.96 -0.36
C GLY A 55 4.00 11.22 -0.05
N ALA A 56 5.22 11.06 0.49
CA ALA A 56 6.18 12.14 0.71
C ALA A 56 7.14 12.37 -0.47
N GLY A 57 6.98 11.64 -1.58
CA GLY A 57 7.77 11.79 -2.80
C GLY A 57 9.03 10.94 -2.88
N TYR A 58 9.22 9.96 -1.99
CA TYR A 58 10.31 8.98 -2.10
C TYR A 58 9.89 7.81 -2.98
N ASP A 59 10.77 7.39 -3.89
CA ASP A 59 10.54 6.27 -4.80
C ASP A 59 11.47 5.07 -4.47
N HIS A 60 11.44 4.06 -5.34
CA HIS A 60 12.29 2.86 -5.22
C HIS A 60 13.80 3.14 -5.20
N THR A 61 14.26 4.34 -5.60
CA THR A 61 15.69 4.70 -5.53
C THR A 61 16.12 5.10 -4.11
N ASN A 62 15.17 5.39 -3.21
CA ASN A 62 15.43 5.59 -1.80
C ASN A 62 15.80 4.26 -1.13
N GLY A 63 16.95 4.20 -0.45
CA GLY A 63 17.45 2.96 0.14
C GLY A 63 16.54 2.33 1.21
N THR A 64 15.76 3.13 1.95
CA THR A 64 14.77 2.62 2.91
C THR A 64 13.60 1.95 2.20
N VAL A 65 13.07 2.61 1.17
CA VAL A 65 12.00 2.07 0.31
C VAL A 65 12.47 0.79 -0.39
N GLN A 66 13.65 0.82 -1.01
CA GLN A 66 14.22 -0.33 -1.73
C GLN A 66 14.30 -1.58 -0.85
N ARG A 67 14.80 -1.46 0.38
CA ARG A 67 14.87 -2.61 1.31
C ARG A 67 13.48 -3.11 1.71
N ALA A 68 12.53 -2.21 1.92
CA ALA A 68 11.15 -2.58 2.22
C ALA A 68 10.49 -3.33 1.06
N LEU A 69 10.70 -2.90 -0.19
CA LEU A 69 10.26 -3.65 -1.38
C LEU A 69 10.89 -5.04 -1.42
N GLY A 70 12.18 -5.15 -1.11
CA GLY A 70 12.87 -6.44 -0.97
C GLY A 70 12.20 -7.37 0.05
N HIS A 71 11.78 -6.84 1.20
CA HIS A 71 11.01 -7.61 2.19
C HIS A 71 9.68 -8.10 1.61
N LEU A 72 8.88 -7.21 1.03
CA LEU A 72 7.56 -7.54 0.47
C LEU A 72 7.63 -8.64 -0.61
N ARG A 73 8.64 -8.57 -1.49
CA ARG A 73 8.83 -9.55 -2.57
C ARG A 73 9.04 -10.98 -2.06
N ASN A 74 9.53 -11.17 -0.83
CA ASN A 74 9.70 -12.51 -0.26
C ASN A 74 8.38 -13.23 0.01
N PHE A 75 7.27 -12.49 0.10
CA PHE A 75 5.92 -13.00 0.36
C PHE A 75 5.07 -13.07 -0.92
N TYR A 76 5.65 -12.71 -2.07
CA TYR A 76 4.95 -12.75 -3.33
C TYR A 76 4.92 -14.18 -3.89
N ASN A 77 3.73 -14.64 -4.25
CA ASN A 77 3.51 -15.89 -4.96
C ASN A 77 3.17 -15.61 -6.43
N ASP A 78 4.08 -16.01 -7.33
CA ASP A 78 3.97 -15.72 -8.77
C ASP A 78 2.84 -16.49 -9.48
N ASP A 79 2.45 -17.65 -8.96
CA ASP A 79 1.39 -18.48 -9.53
C ASP A 79 0.00 -17.92 -9.23
N THR A 80 -0.18 -17.35 -8.04
CA THR A 80 -1.49 -16.87 -7.56
C THR A 80 -1.64 -15.35 -7.63
N GLY A 81 -0.54 -14.60 -7.70
CA GLY A 81 -0.54 -13.14 -7.59
C GLY A 81 -0.75 -12.61 -6.17
N ILE A 82 -0.75 -13.47 -5.16
CA ILE A 82 -0.92 -13.09 -3.76
C ILE A 82 0.42 -12.56 -3.19
N LEU A 83 0.37 -11.50 -2.38
CA LEU A 83 1.51 -11.00 -1.60
C LEU A 83 1.09 -10.84 -0.15
N ALA A 84 1.11 -11.96 0.58
CA ALA A 84 0.65 -12.05 1.96
C ALA A 84 0.91 -13.44 2.52
N ASP A 85 0.99 -13.52 3.85
CA ASP A 85 0.95 -14.81 4.57
C ASP A 85 -0.36 -14.99 5.36
N THR A 86 -0.87 -13.93 6.00
CA THR A 86 -1.95 -14.05 6.99
C THR A 86 -3.26 -13.43 6.52
N PHE A 87 -3.20 -12.29 5.83
CA PHE A 87 -4.40 -11.58 5.36
C PHE A 87 -4.32 -11.32 3.85
N PRO A 88 -4.57 -12.35 3.00
CA PRO A 88 -4.31 -12.32 1.57
C PRO A 88 -4.93 -11.14 0.81
N ASN A 89 -6.18 -10.80 1.09
CA ASN A 89 -6.86 -9.64 0.52
C ASN A 89 -6.20 -8.30 0.93
N TYR A 90 -6.04 -8.08 2.24
CA TYR A 90 -5.62 -6.81 2.81
C TYR A 90 -4.14 -6.53 2.55
N GLU A 91 -3.27 -7.52 2.81
CA GLU A 91 -1.83 -7.38 2.64
C GLU A 91 -1.45 -7.28 1.17
N THR A 92 -2.13 -8.01 0.27
CA THR A 92 -1.91 -7.86 -1.18
C THR A 92 -2.35 -6.48 -1.65
N ALA A 93 -3.50 -5.96 -1.19
CA ALA A 93 -3.97 -4.64 -1.58
C ALA A 93 -3.05 -3.51 -1.09
N ILE A 94 -2.60 -3.56 0.17
CA ILE A 94 -1.66 -2.57 0.71
C ILE A 94 -0.31 -2.64 -0.02
N SER A 95 0.18 -3.86 -0.29
CA SER A 95 1.44 -4.04 -1.00
C SER A 95 1.35 -3.58 -2.45
N LEU A 96 0.20 -3.77 -3.12
CA LEU A 96 -0.03 -3.26 -4.47
C LEU A 96 0.10 -1.74 -4.52
N ILE A 97 -0.55 -1.02 -3.59
CA ILE A 97 -0.48 0.44 -3.50
C ILE A 97 0.96 0.89 -3.21
N ALA A 98 1.62 0.23 -2.26
CA ALA A 98 3.00 0.52 -1.87
C ALA A 98 3.99 0.37 -3.03
N MET A 99 3.98 -0.80 -3.69
CA MET A 99 4.89 -1.14 -4.78
C MET A 99 4.61 -0.29 -6.03
N ALA A 100 3.33 -0.04 -6.35
CA ALA A 100 2.96 0.86 -7.44
C ALA A 100 3.41 2.31 -7.17
N GLY A 101 3.25 2.78 -5.93
CA GLY A 101 3.71 4.12 -5.52
C GLY A 101 5.23 4.29 -5.57
N ALA A 102 5.98 3.24 -5.22
CA ALA A 102 7.44 3.26 -5.28
C ALA A 102 7.98 3.19 -6.72
N GLY A 103 7.21 2.58 -7.62
CA GLY A 103 7.46 2.63 -9.07
C GLY A 103 8.72 1.91 -9.51
N ASP A 104 9.10 0.81 -8.84
CA ASP A 104 10.22 -0.03 -9.26
C ASP A 104 9.83 -0.84 -10.52
N PRO A 105 10.54 -0.71 -11.66
CA PRO A 105 10.24 -1.49 -12.86
C PRO A 105 10.29 -3.01 -12.66
N GLU A 106 11.03 -3.52 -11.66
CA GLU A 106 11.09 -4.95 -11.33
C GLU A 106 9.73 -5.51 -10.89
N ASP A 107 8.82 -4.65 -10.43
CA ASP A 107 7.54 -5.05 -9.87
C ASP A 107 6.40 -5.02 -10.89
N ALA A 108 6.62 -4.52 -12.11
CA ALA A 108 5.57 -4.32 -13.10
C ALA A 108 4.69 -5.56 -13.35
N ASP A 109 5.32 -6.73 -13.56
CA ASP A 109 4.61 -7.99 -13.78
C ASP A 109 3.87 -8.47 -12.52
N LYS A 110 4.44 -8.22 -11.34
CA LYS A 110 3.82 -8.58 -10.05
C LYS A 110 2.56 -7.75 -9.81
N LEU A 111 2.62 -6.45 -10.09
CA LEU A 111 1.49 -5.53 -9.90
C LEU A 111 0.28 -5.96 -10.72
N GLU A 112 0.48 -6.39 -11.98
CA GLU A 112 -0.64 -6.85 -12.80
C GLU A 112 -1.27 -8.13 -12.26
N LYS A 113 -0.44 -9.08 -11.79
CA LYS A 113 -0.93 -10.33 -11.17
C LYS A 113 -1.65 -10.09 -9.84
N MET A 114 -1.12 -9.20 -8.99
CA MET A 114 -1.77 -8.77 -7.75
C MET A 114 -3.12 -8.09 -8.01
N ALA A 115 -3.17 -7.20 -9.01
CA ALA A 115 -4.42 -6.61 -9.44
C ALA A 115 -5.41 -7.66 -9.98
N GLY A 116 -4.91 -8.65 -10.74
CA GLY A 116 -5.69 -9.79 -11.21
C GLY A 116 -6.33 -10.59 -10.06
N TYR A 117 -5.53 -10.95 -9.05
CA TYR A 117 -6.02 -11.61 -7.84
C TYR A 117 -7.12 -10.80 -7.14
N LEU A 118 -6.91 -9.50 -6.91
CA LEU A 118 -7.90 -8.65 -6.25
C LEU A 118 -9.18 -8.51 -7.08
N ARG A 119 -9.11 -8.49 -8.42
CA ARG A 119 -10.30 -8.48 -9.28
C ARG A 119 -11.09 -9.78 -9.14
N GLN A 120 -10.43 -10.94 -9.05
CA GLN A 120 -11.10 -12.22 -8.83
C GLN A 120 -11.82 -12.29 -7.48
N LEU A 121 -11.27 -11.64 -6.46
CA LEU A 121 -11.92 -11.53 -5.14
C LEU A 121 -13.15 -10.61 -5.12
N GLN A 122 -13.31 -9.73 -6.09
CA GLN A 122 -14.40 -8.76 -6.07
C GLN A 122 -15.75 -9.47 -6.17
N PHE A 123 -16.67 -9.12 -5.26
CA PHE A 123 -18.02 -9.66 -5.28
C PHE A 123 -18.74 -9.29 -6.57
N SER A 124 -19.09 -10.32 -7.34
CA SER A 124 -19.80 -10.26 -8.62
C SER A 124 -20.57 -11.56 -8.83
N ASP A 125 -21.49 -11.56 -9.80
CA ASP A 125 -22.30 -12.75 -10.12
C ASP A 125 -21.44 -13.96 -10.58
N ASP A 126 -20.22 -13.69 -11.07
CA ASP A 126 -19.26 -14.70 -11.54
C ASP A 126 -18.18 -15.05 -10.50
N SER A 127 -18.23 -14.48 -9.28
CA SER A 127 -17.21 -14.71 -8.24
C SER A 127 -17.41 -16.04 -7.51
N GLU A 128 -16.31 -16.76 -7.25
CA GLU A 128 -16.31 -17.94 -6.37
C GLU A 128 -16.69 -17.58 -4.92
N TYR A 129 -16.47 -16.33 -4.51
CA TYR A 129 -16.82 -15.78 -3.20
C TYR A 129 -18.23 -15.17 -3.26
N ASN A 130 -19.22 -16.02 -3.51
CA ASN A 130 -20.55 -15.59 -3.96
C ASN A 130 -21.42 -14.97 -2.83
N LYS A 131 -21.20 -13.69 -2.53
CA LYS A 131 -22.18 -12.86 -1.81
C LYS A 131 -23.08 -12.16 -2.84
N THR A 132 -24.21 -12.78 -3.16
CA THR A 132 -25.17 -12.30 -4.18
C THR A 132 -26.03 -11.12 -3.74
N GLU A 133 -25.99 -10.71 -2.47
CA GLU A 133 -26.86 -9.63 -2.01
C GLU A 133 -26.42 -8.29 -2.62
N PRO A 134 -27.36 -7.46 -3.10
CA PRO A 134 -27.03 -6.21 -3.80
C PRO A 134 -26.10 -5.27 -3.04
N TRP A 135 -26.15 -5.26 -1.70
CA TRP A 135 -25.29 -4.40 -0.86
C TRP A 135 -23.84 -4.92 -0.72
N TYR A 136 -23.53 -6.13 -1.17
CA TYR A 136 -22.15 -6.62 -1.25
C TYR A 136 -21.52 -6.42 -2.63
N GLN A 137 -22.31 -6.18 -3.69
CA GLN A 137 -21.78 -6.03 -5.04
C GLN A 137 -20.72 -4.92 -5.13
N GLY A 138 -19.62 -5.21 -5.81
CA GLY A 138 -18.49 -4.31 -5.96
C GLY A 138 -17.56 -4.24 -4.74
N GLY A 139 -17.91 -4.89 -3.63
CA GLY A 139 -17.06 -5.02 -2.45
C GLY A 139 -16.04 -6.17 -2.56
N TRP A 140 -15.27 -6.34 -1.49
CA TRP A 140 -14.31 -7.43 -1.31
C TRP A 140 -14.57 -8.18 0.00
N PRO A 141 -14.24 -9.48 0.07
CA PRO A 141 -14.36 -10.24 1.31
C PRO A 141 -13.42 -9.70 2.39
N ASN A 142 -13.83 -9.81 3.66
CA ASN A 142 -12.97 -9.52 4.81
C ASN A 142 -11.89 -10.58 5.02
N TYR A 143 -12.17 -11.84 4.64
CA TYR A 143 -11.22 -12.96 4.69
C TYR A 143 -11.23 -13.66 3.34
N ALA A 144 -10.05 -13.80 2.74
CA ALA A 144 -9.81 -14.62 1.56
C ALA A 144 -8.81 -15.70 1.97
N GLY A 145 -9.28 -16.95 2.11
CA GLY A 145 -8.50 -18.09 2.57
C GLY A 145 -9.29 -19.37 2.47
#